data_AF-A0A8S2V865-F1
#
_entry.id   AF-A0A8S2V865-F1
#
_cell.length_a   1.000
_cell.length_b   1.000
_cell.length_c   1.000
_cell.angle_alpha   90.00
_cell.angle_beta   90.00
_cell.angle_gamma   90.00
#
_symmetry.space_group_name_H-M   'P 1'
#
loop_
_entity.id
_entity.type
_entity.pdbx_description
1 polymer ?
#
loop_
_entity_poly.entity_id
_entity_poly.type
_entity_poly.pdbx_seq_one_letter_code
_entity_poly.pdbx_strand_id
1 'polypeptide(L)'
;FKKSSSNLNERTPLLNSPNENDFKELSPNTCSHFFQACTVFHSSRRNSKKSASLLLTLISNMFYTLASTTFAPFVWFLLNAPFCWSSQNIGNYSAFAAISYAILSVLGMQALTQAGASDAVICLISHMFFLASNLWLAFASSAWELYAGLLVSAFSGYQGSLTMSMMAKWLAPHERPHAFTLVTEINTIMTTFGTTFFTWVYARTVANYRNLTFLIGAGLCIIPTILNLCLALLTRKMSDEELPPLSENEVEPAPVRLPNNGPPHAGDATCIVIPSRSLTSSMRTPVLDRSRHNSIDENEPEEVINSSTDDLITF
;
A
#
# COMPACT_ATOMS: atom_id res chain seq x y z
N PHE A 1 -41.04 -29.32 -53.95
CA PHE A 1 -41.93 -28.27 -53.40
C PHE A 1 -41.16 -27.41 -52.39
N LYS A 2 -41.48 -26.12 -52.36
CA LYS A 2 -40.90 -24.97 -51.64
C LYS A 2 -40.63 -25.14 -50.12
N LYS A 3 -39.47 -24.60 -49.69
CA LYS A 3 -39.20 -23.52 -48.70
C LYS A 3 -39.63 -23.67 -47.22
N SER A 4 -38.69 -23.50 -46.28
CA SER A 4 -38.59 -22.39 -45.29
C SER A 4 -37.50 -22.68 -44.21
N SER A 5 -36.34 -22.01 -44.27
CA SER A 5 -35.83 -20.96 -43.34
C SER A 5 -35.53 -21.35 -41.89
N SER A 6 -34.26 -21.30 -41.46
CA SER A 6 -33.73 -20.19 -40.63
C SER A 6 -32.32 -20.45 -40.04
N ASN A 7 -31.45 -19.45 -40.21
CA ASN A 7 -30.40 -18.97 -39.32
C ASN A 7 -29.37 -19.95 -38.70
N LEU A 8 -28.14 -19.90 -39.22
CA LEU A 8 -26.94 -19.91 -38.35
C LEU A 8 -25.87 -19.03 -38.99
N ASN A 9 -25.73 -17.82 -38.47
CA ASN A 9 -24.71 -16.85 -38.84
C ASN A 9 -23.83 -16.65 -37.61
N GLU A 10 -22.78 -17.45 -37.47
CA GLU A 10 -21.76 -17.25 -36.44
C GLU A 10 -20.42 -17.73 -36.99
N ARG A 11 -19.78 -16.86 -37.79
CA ARG A 11 -18.34 -16.94 -38.06
C ARG A 11 -17.65 -15.97 -37.09
N THR A 12 -17.21 -16.49 -35.96
CA THR A 12 -16.13 -15.90 -35.17
C THR A 12 -14.85 -15.90 -36.00
N PRO A 13 -14.18 -14.75 -36.24
CA PRO A 13 -12.88 -14.75 -36.88
C PRO A 13 -11.85 -15.29 -35.88
N LEU A 14 -11.15 -16.35 -36.29
CA LEU A 14 -10.02 -16.92 -35.60
C LEU A 14 -8.92 -15.86 -35.41
N LEU A 15 -8.28 -15.90 -34.23
CA LEU A 15 -7.09 -15.14 -33.85
C LEU A 15 -6.12 -14.98 -35.04
N ASN A 16 -5.93 -13.74 -35.48
CA ASN A 16 -4.76 -13.41 -36.27
C ASN A 16 -3.51 -13.70 -35.42
N SER A 17 -2.64 -14.55 -35.96
CA SER A 17 -1.24 -14.66 -35.51
C SER A 17 -0.63 -13.25 -35.44
N PRO A 18 0.13 -12.89 -34.39
CA PRO A 18 0.83 -11.61 -34.37
C PRO A 18 1.74 -11.54 -35.59
N ASN A 19 1.61 -10.48 -36.38
CA ASN A 19 2.44 -10.27 -37.55
C ASN A 19 3.88 -10.03 -37.08
N GLU A 20 4.85 -10.57 -37.81
CA GLU A 20 6.30 -10.39 -37.58
C GLU A 20 6.75 -8.92 -37.61
N ASN A 21 5.86 -8.02 -38.05
CA ASN A 21 6.03 -6.57 -38.04
C ASN A 21 5.70 -5.91 -36.68
N ASP A 22 4.92 -6.55 -35.80
CA ASP A 22 4.64 -6.03 -34.45
C ASP A 22 5.88 -6.10 -33.55
N PHE A 23 6.86 -6.95 -33.88
CA PHE A 23 8.13 -7.04 -33.15
C PHE A 23 9.13 -5.95 -33.55
N LYS A 24 8.86 -5.18 -34.62
CA LYS A 24 9.73 -4.09 -35.12
C LYS A 24 9.32 -2.70 -34.63
N GLU A 25 8.18 -2.56 -33.95
CA GLU A 25 7.81 -1.35 -33.21
C GLU A 25 8.14 -1.45 -31.71
N LEU A 26 9.20 -2.18 -31.33
CA LEU A 26 9.88 -1.88 -30.06
C LEU A 26 10.63 -0.56 -30.23
N SER A 27 9.84 0.51 -30.13
CA SER A 27 10.20 1.89 -30.38
C SER A 27 11.49 2.30 -29.66
N PRO A 28 12.36 3.11 -30.28
CA PRO A 28 13.47 3.79 -29.59
C PRO A 28 12.99 4.75 -28.47
N ASN A 29 11.67 4.91 -28.29
CA ASN A 29 11.05 5.77 -27.28
C ASN A 29 10.95 5.16 -25.88
N THR A 30 11.18 3.84 -25.69
CA THR A 30 11.20 3.24 -24.34
C THR A 30 12.31 3.87 -23.48
N CYS A 31 13.46 4.17 -24.09
CA CYS A 31 14.56 4.87 -23.42
C CYS A 31 14.18 6.34 -23.10
N SER A 32 13.36 6.98 -23.94
CA SER A 32 12.83 8.34 -23.70
C SER A 32 11.90 8.38 -22.49
N HIS A 33 11.01 7.40 -22.33
CA HIS A 33 10.12 7.31 -21.16
C HIS A 33 10.88 7.04 -19.85
N PHE A 34 11.90 6.19 -19.89
CA PHE A 34 12.79 5.95 -18.75
C PHE A 34 13.60 7.20 -18.36
N PHE A 35 14.15 7.91 -19.35
CA PHE A 35 14.84 9.19 -19.12
C PHE A 35 13.89 10.27 -18.58
N GLN A 36 12.65 10.33 -19.07
CA GLN A 36 11.62 11.23 -18.54
C GLN A 36 11.29 10.91 -17.08
N ALA A 37 11.19 9.63 -16.72
CA ALA A 37 10.97 9.21 -15.34
C ALA A 37 12.16 9.58 -14.42
N CYS A 38 13.40 9.44 -14.89
CA CYS A 38 14.59 9.91 -14.18
C CYS A 38 14.64 11.45 -14.04
N THR A 39 14.16 12.21 -15.04
CA THR A 39 14.11 13.68 -14.94
C THR A 39 13.14 14.21 -13.90
N VAL A 40 12.13 13.43 -13.48
CA VAL A 40 11.22 13.82 -12.39
C VAL A 40 11.96 13.96 -11.05
N PHE A 41 13.05 13.22 -10.86
CA PHE A 41 13.90 13.30 -9.66
C PHE A 41 15.01 14.36 -9.77
N HIS A 42 15.18 14.99 -10.94
CA HIS A 42 16.23 15.98 -11.14
C HIS A 42 15.89 17.29 -10.42
N SER A 43 16.78 17.72 -9.51
CA SER A 43 16.61 18.85 -8.58
C SER A 43 16.37 20.20 -9.26
N SER A 44 16.64 20.32 -10.55
CA SER A 44 16.57 21.57 -11.31
C SER A 44 15.16 22.17 -11.44
N ARG A 45 14.08 21.47 -11.04
CA ARG A 45 12.70 21.99 -11.09
C ARG A 45 12.04 22.25 -9.73
N ARG A 46 12.67 21.90 -8.60
CA ARG A 46 12.01 21.92 -7.28
C ARG A 46 12.90 22.51 -6.19
N ASN A 47 12.29 23.07 -5.14
CA ASN A 47 12.98 23.45 -3.92
C ASN A 47 13.86 22.28 -3.42
N SER A 48 15.14 22.55 -3.14
CA SER A 48 16.16 21.56 -2.79
C SER A 48 15.71 20.62 -1.67
N LYS A 49 14.94 21.11 -0.69
CA LYS A 49 14.40 20.28 0.42
C LYS A 49 13.43 19.19 -0.10
N LYS A 50 12.51 19.53 -1.00
CA LYS A 50 11.50 18.60 -1.56
C LYS A 50 12.13 17.57 -2.50
N SER A 51 13.09 18.00 -3.32
CA SER A 51 13.86 17.08 -4.18
C SER A 51 14.71 16.10 -3.35
N ALA A 52 15.35 16.58 -2.28
CA ALA A 52 16.06 15.72 -1.34
C ALA A 52 15.13 14.71 -0.64
N SER A 53 13.94 15.12 -0.19
CA SER A 53 12.95 14.20 0.40
C SER A 53 12.53 13.10 -0.58
N LEU A 54 12.33 13.42 -1.86
CA LEU A 54 11.99 12.43 -2.88
C LEU A 54 13.11 11.43 -3.13
N LEU A 55 14.33 11.92 -3.29
CA LEU A 55 15.50 11.07 -3.47
C LEU A 55 15.72 10.15 -2.26
N LEU A 56 15.57 10.70 -1.04
CA LEU A 56 15.73 9.94 0.20
C LEU A 56 14.67 8.84 0.35
N THR A 57 13.41 9.14 -0.02
CA THR A 57 12.33 8.14 -0.04
C THR A 57 12.64 7.02 -1.04
N LEU A 58 13.10 7.37 -2.24
CA LEU A 58 13.44 6.41 -3.29
C LEU A 58 14.59 5.49 -2.87
N ILE A 59 15.69 6.07 -2.35
CA ILE A 59 16.86 5.30 -1.89
C ILE A 59 16.46 4.41 -0.71
N SER A 60 15.68 4.93 0.24
CA SER A 60 15.17 4.12 1.36
C SER A 60 14.36 2.92 0.87
N ASN A 61 13.45 3.13 -0.09
CA ASN A 61 12.69 2.05 -0.72
C ASN A 61 13.59 1.03 -1.44
N MET A 62 14.64 1.46 -2.15
CA MET A 62 15.59 0.54 -2.80
C MET A 62 16.27 -0.40 -1.81
N PHE A 63 16.84 0.15 -0.73
CA PHE A 63 17.51 -0.65 0.29
C PHE A 63 16.51 -1.55 1.04
N TYR A 64 15.30 -1.06 1.29
CA TYR A 64 14.25 -1.86 1.93
C TYR A 64 13.82 -3.04 1.05
N THR A 65 13.53 -2.80 -0.23
CA THR A 65 13.18 -3.85 -1.18
C THR A 65 14.30 -4.87 -1.28
N LEU A 66 15.56 -4.43 -1.37
CA LEU A 66 16.70 -5.34 -1.32
C LEU A 66 16.74 -6.15 -0.01
N ALA A 67 16.58 -5.53 1.16
CA ALA A 67 16.57 -6.24 2.44
C ALA A 67 15.43 -7.28 2.52
N SER A 68 14.25 -6.97 2.00
CA SER A 68 13.09 -7.88 1.99
C SER A 68 13.34 -9.18 1.20
N THR A 69 14.21 -9.15 0.19
CA THR A 69 14.56 -10.34 -0.59
C THR A 69 15.38 -11.37 0.20
N THR A 70 15.82 -11.04 1.42
CA THR A 70 16.43 -11.99 2.36
C THR A 70 15.51 -13.18 2.66
N PHE A 71 14.19 -13.02 2.52
CA PHE A 71 13.23 -14.11 2.65
C PHE A 71 13.18 -15.06 1.43
N ALA A 72 13.84 -14.76 0.32
CA ALA A 72 13.89 -15.65 -0.85
C ALA A 72 14.38 -17.08 -0.52
N PRO A 73 15.50 -17.29 0.19
CA PRO A 73 15.95 -18.61 0.60
C PRO A 73 15.13 -19.25 1.75
N PHE A 74 14.03 -18.65 2.20
CA PHE A 74 13.29 -19.12 3.37
C PHE A 74 12.74 -20.55 3.22
N VAL A 75 12.30 -20.95 2.01
CA VAL A 75 11.85 -22.34 1.78
C VAL A 75 13.03 -23.32 1.94
N TRP A 76 14.19 -22.98 1.39
CA TRP A 76 15.41 -23.78 1.55
C TRP A 76 15.85 -23.84 3.01
N PHE A 77 15.67 -22.76 3.76
CA PHE A 77 15.83 -22.77 5.20
C PHE A 77 14.93 -23.82 5.84
N LEU A 78 13.62 -23.79 5.64
CA LEU A 78 12.69 -24.75 6.25
C LEU A 78 12.96 -26.22 5.91
N LEU A 79 13.50 -26.49 4.72
CA LEU A 79 13.85 -27.85 4.27
C LEU A 79 15.09 -28.42 4.97
N ASN A 80 15.98 -27.58 5.49
CA ASN A 80 17.20 -28.05 6.17
C ASN A 80 16.96 -28.35 7.67
N ALA A 81 17.87 -29.10 8.30
CA ALA A 81 17.88 -29.35 9.75
C ALA A 81 18.07 -28.03 10.54
N PRO A 82 17.31 -27.76 11.62
CA PRO A 82 16.56 -28.73 12.43
C PRO A 82 15.09 -28.96 12.04
N PHE A 83 14.53 -28.15 11.13
CA PHE A 83 13.08 -28.19 10.84
C PHE A 83 12.71 -29.37 9.94
N CYS A 84 13.46 -29.62 8.87
CA CYS A 84 13.23 -30.72 7.92
C CYS A 84 11.74 -30.84 7.50
N TRP A 85 11.11 -29.70 7.17
CA TRP A 85 9.68 -29.66 6.90
C TRP A 85 9.30 -30.37 5.60
N SER A 86 8.16 -31.08 5.62
CA SER A 86 7.51 -31.60 4.42
C SER A 86 6.84 -30.48 3.63
N SER A 87 6.50 -30.75 2.36
CA SER A 87 5.73 -29.84 1.51
C SER A 87 4.39 -29.43 2.14
N GLN A 88 3.73 -30.34 2.86
CA GLN A 88 2.48 -30.06 3.56
C GLN A 88 2.67 -29.04 4.69
N ASN A 89 3.75 -29.15 5.49
CA ASN A 89 4.04 -28.19 6.56
C ASN A 89 4.34 -26.80 6.00
N ILE A 90 5.09 -26.73 4.90
CA ILE A 90 5.39 -25.47 4.21
C ILE A 90 4.12 -24.84 3.65
N GLY A 91 3.22 -25.65 3.05
CA GLY A 91 1.92 -25.20 2.55
C GLY A 91 1.04 -24.64 3.67
N ASN A 92 0.91 -25.37 4.77
CA ASN A 92 0.14 -24.93 5.95
C ASN A 92 0.71 -23.63 6.51
N TYR A 93 2.02 -23.56 6.75
CA TYR A 93 2.67 -22.34 7.24
C TYR A 93 2.43 -21.15 6.31
N SER A 94 2.54 -21.34 4.99
CA SER A 94 2.33 -20.28 4.00
C SER A 94 0.88 -19.78 4.02
N ALA A 95 -0.10 -20.68 4.19
CA ALA A 95 -1.51 -20.31 4.32
C ALA A 95 -1.74 -19.48 5.60
N PHE A 96 -1.20 -19.93 6.75
CA PHE A 96 -1.29 -19.17 8.00
C PHE A 96 -0.58 -17.82 7.90
N ALA A 97 0.58 -17.75 7.24
CA ALA A 97 1.31 -16.51 7.02
C ALA A 97 0.49 -15.51 6.19
N ALA A 98 -0.15 -15.97 5.11
CA ALA A 98 -0.99 -15.13 4.26
C ALA A 98 -2.23 -14.61 5.00
N ILE A 99 -2.93 -15.47 5.75
CA ILE A 99 -4.10 -15.09 6.55
C ILE A 99 -3.70 -14.11 7.66
N SER A 100 -2.64 -14.42 8.39
CA SER A 100 -2.06 -13.56 9.44
C SER A 100 -1.72 -12.19 8.89
N TYR A 101 -0.98 -12.14 7.78
CA TYR A 101 -0.61 -10.89 7.12
C TYR A 101 -1.85 -10.12 6.66
N ALA A 102 -2.81 -10.76 5.99
CA ALA A 102 -4.01 -10.09 5.49
C ALA A 102 -4.83 -9.43 6.61
N ILE A 103 -5.02 -10.12 7.74
CA ILE A 103 -5.82 -9.60 8.86
C ILE A 103 -5.03 -8.56 9.66
N LEU A 104 -3.84 -8.92 10.14
CA LEU A 104 -3.06 -8.08 11.06
C LEU A 104 -2.48 -6.84 10.36
N SER A 105 -2.10 -6.92 9.08
CA SER A 105 -1.57 -5.74 8.37
C SER A 105 -2.65 -4.69 8.15
N VAL A 106 -3.90 -5.11 7.85
CA VAL A 106 -5.03 -4.18 7.68
C VAL A 106 -5.39 -3.54 9.02
N LEU A 107 -5.56 -4.35 10.07
CA LEU A 107 -5.87 -3.85 11.41
C LEU A 107 -4.75 -2.94 11.94
N GLY A 108 -3.50 -3.31 11.70
CA GLY A 108 -2.32 -2.53 12.08
C GLY A 108 -2.27 -1.19 11.38
N MET A 109 -2.45 -1.16 10.06
CA MET A 109 -2.47 0.07 9.29
C MET A 109 -3.63 0.98 9.70
N GLN A 110 -4.82 0.42 9.94
CA GLN A 110 -5.98 1.16 10.43
C GLN A 110 -5.71 1.78 11.81
N ALA A 111 -5.19 1.00 12.76
CA ALA A 111 -4.88 1.48 14.10
C ALA A 111 -3.83 2.60 14.09
N LEU A 112 -2.74 2.43 13.32
CA LEU A 112 -1.69 3.44 13.20
C LEU A 112 -2.19 4.73 12.54
N THR A 113 -3.04 4.61 11.53
CA THR A 113 -3.64 5.78 10.86
C THR A 113 -4.63 6.50 11.78
N GLN A 114 -5.46 5.77 12.53
CA GLN A 114 -6.38 6.34 13.53
C GLN A 114 -5.64 7.02 14.69
N ALA A 115 -4.45 6.53 15.05
CA ALA A 115 -3.57 7.16 16.01
C ALA A 115 -2.91 8.45 15.49
N GLY A 116 -3.15 8.85 14.23
CA GLY A 116 -2.60 10.06 13.63
C GLY A 116 -1.11 9.94 13.28
N ALA A 117 -0.57 8.73 13.14
CA ALA A 117 0.82 8.53 12.74
C ALA A 117 1.04 9.00 11.29
N SER A 118 2.13 9.73 11.05
CA SER A 118 2.51 10.13 9.69
C SER A 118 3.08 8.94 8.92
N ASP A 119 2.99 8.95 7.58
CA ASP A 119 3.52 7.88 6.71
C ASP A 119 4.97 7.50 7.06
N ALA A 120 5.82 8.50 7.35
CA ALA A 120 7.21 8.27 7.73
C ALA A 120 7.34 7.50 9.06
N VAL A 121 6.49 7.80 10.05
CA VAL A 121 6.47 7.09 11.33
C VAL A 121 5.97 5.66 11.15
N ILE A 122 4.94 5.45 10.31
CA ILE A 122 4.43 4.11 10.00
C ILE A 122 5.52 3.27 9.30
N CYS A 123 6.28 3.87 8.36
CA CYS A 123 7.45 3.23 7.74
C CYS A 123 8.50 2.82 8.79
N LEU A 124 8.85 3.71 9.73
CA LEU A 124 9.81 3.41 10.79
C LEU A 124 9.36 2.23 11.66
N ILE A 125 8.09 2.23 12.08
CA ILE A 125 7.49 1.13 12.83
C ILE A 125 7.59 -0.18 12.01
N SER A 126 7.24 -0.12 10.73
CA SER A 126 7.33 -1.27 9.82
C SER A 126 8.74 -1.86 9.75
N HIS A 127 9.77 -1.00 9.69
CA HIS A 127 11.16 -1.43 9.70
C HIS A 127 11.56 -2.07 11.04
N MET A 128 11.06 -1.57 12.17
CA MET A 128 11.31 -2.19 13.48
C MET A 128 10.72 -3.59 13.56
N PHE A 129 9.50 -3.79 13.04
CA PHE A 129 8.89 -5.11 12.93
C PHE A 129 9.64 -6.02 11.94
N PHE A 130 10.13 -5.48 10.83
CA PHE A 130 10.98 -6.23 9.90
C PHE A 130 12.27 -6.71 10.56
N LEU A 131 12.94 -5.81 11.29
CA LEU A 131 14.16 -6.13 12.03
C LEU A 131 13.90 -7.18 13.11
N ALA A 132 12.84 -6.98 13.90
CA ALA A 132 12.43 -7.94 14.93
C ALA A 132 12.10 -9.31 14.33
N SER A 133 11.39 -9.35 13.19
CA SER A 133 11.06 -10.59 12.48
C SER A 133 12.31 -11.33 11.98
N ASN A 134 13.28 -10.62 11.38
CA ASN A 134 14.52 -11.24 10.91
C ASN A 134 15.37 -11.76 12.07
N LEU A 135 15.46 -11.01 13.17
CA LEU A 135 16.16 -11.47 14.38
C LEU A 135 15.46 -12.67 15.00
N TRP A 136 14.12 -12.63 15.12
CA TRP A 136 13.32 -13.74 15.62
C TRP A 136 13.58 -15.01 14.80
N LEU A 137 13.55 -14.89 13.48
CA LEU A 137 13.82 -16.00 12.58
C LEU A 137 15.26 -16.50 12.66
N ALA A 138 16.23 -15.61 12.88
CA ALA A 138 17.63 -15.99 13.04
C ALA A 138 17.89 -16.81 14.31
N PHE A 139 17.07 -16.67 15.36
CA PHE A 139 17.18 -17.43 16.61
C PHE A 139 16.16 -18.57 16.72
N ALA A 140 15.22 -18.67 15.78
CA ALA A 140 14.20 -19.71 15.78
C ALA A 140 14.83 -21.11 15.65
N SER A 141 14.56 -21.94 16.63
CA SER A 141 15.02 -23.34 16.74
C SER A 141 13.85 -24.32 16.68
N SER A 142 12.62 -23.87 16.98
CA SER A 142 11.42 -24.71 17.06
C SER A 142 10.33 -24.27 16.09
N ALA A 143 9.51 -25.22 15.61
CA ALA A 143 8.45 -24.93 14.65
C ALA A 143 7.41 -23.92 15.16
N TRP A 144 7.04 -23.99 16.44
CA TRP A 144 6.07 -23.06 17.04
C TRP A 144 6.59 -21.61 17.06
N GLU A 145 7.90 -21.40 17.17
CA GLU A 145 8.51 -20.07 17.16
C GLU A 145 8.34 -19.40 15.80
N LEU A 146 8.37 -20.17 14.71
CA LEU A 146 8.09 -19.66 13.36
C LEU A 146 6.64 -19.16 13.24
N TYR A 147 5.67 -19.91 13.79
CA TYR A 147 4.27 -19.47 13.83
C TYR A 147 4.07 -18.23 14.70
N ALA A 148 4.76 -18.12 15.84
CA ALA A 148 4.74 -16.90 16.65
C ALA A 148 5.34 -15.70 15.90
N GLY A 149 6.39 -15.93 15.11
CA GLY A 149 7.01 -14.93 14.25
C GLY A 149 6.06 -14.32 13.21
N LEU A 150 5.02 -15.05 12.78
CA LEU A 150 4.00 -14.54 11.85
C LEU A 150 3.26 -13.32 12.36
N LEU A 151 3.09 -13.21 13.69
CA LEU A 151 2.43 -12.05 14.30
C LEU A 151 3.31 -10.81 14.19
N VAL A 152 4.62 -10.97 14.34
CA VAL A 152 5.60 -9.88 14.25
C VAL A 152 5.80 -9.47 12.79
N SER A 153 5.93 -10.44 11.88
CA SER A 153 6.18 -10.18 10.47
C SER A 153 5.00 -9.52 9.75
N ALA A 154 3.77 -9.66 10.27
CA ALA A 154 2.59 -9.10 9.61
C ALA A 154 2.65 -7.57 9.43
N PHE A 155 3.38 -6.86 10.29
CA PHE A 155 3.50 -5.40 10.27
C PHE A 155 4.68 -4.88 9.45
N SER A 156 5.52 -5.75 8.88
CA SER A 156 6.69 -5.30 8.10
C SER A 156 6.35 -4.88 6.66
N GLY A 157 5.13 -5.09 6.17
CA GLY A 157 4.82 -4.92 4.74
C GLY A 157 4.48 -3.50 4.25
N TYR A 158 4.66 -2.45 5.05
CA TYR A 158 4.06 -1.15 4.73
C TYR A 158 4.89 -0.23 3.84
N GLN A 159 6.21 -0.43 3.76
CA GLN A 159 7.13 0.51 3.08
C GLN A 159 6.73 0.77 1.61
N GLY A 160 6.29 -0.25 0.88
CA GLY A 160 5.98 -0.12 -0.55
C GLY A 160 4.79 0.82 -0.82
N SER A 161 3.67 0.64 -0.13
CA SER A 161 2.49 1.49 -0.28
C SER A 161 2.72 2.91 0.25
N LEU A 162 3.44 3.04 1.37
CA LEU A 162 3.75 4.32 1.96
C LEU A 162 4.76 5.12 1.12
N THR A 163 5.70 4.47 0.45
CA THR A 163 6.61 5.13 -0.51
C THR A 163 5.82 5.87 -1.59
N MET A 164 4.82 5.22 -2.18
CA MET A 164 3.96 5.84 -3.20
C MET A 164 3.14 7.01 -2.60
N SER A 165 2.59 6.83 -1.40
CA SER A 165 1.86 7.90 -0.69
C SER A 165 2.74 9.13 -0.42
N MET A 166 3.96 8.91 0.09
CA MET A 166 4.90 9.98 0.41
C MET A 166 5.34 10.71 -0.86
N MET A 167 5.62 9.99 -1.95
CA MET A 167 5.97 10.63 -3.23
C MET A 167 4.81 11.47 -3.77
N ALA A 168 3.56 11.00 -3.68
CA ALA A 168 2.40 11.74 -4.17
C ALA A 168 2.19 13.10 -3.49
N LYS A 169 2.65 13.27 -2.24
CA LYS A 169 2.62 14.54 -1.50
C LYS A 169 3.57 15.58 -2.08
N TRP A 170 4.68 15.13 -2.66
CA TRP A 170 5.70 16.02 -3.22
C TRP A 170 5.63 16.16 -4.73
N LEU A 171 4.88 15.32 -5.46
CA LEU A 171 4.76 15.40 -6.92
C LEU A 171 3.48 16.09 -7.37
N ALA A 172 3.56 16.81 -8.49
CA ALA A 172 2.36 17.30 -9.17
C ALA A 172 1.57 16.12 -9.77
N PRO A 173 0.22 16.20 -9.89
CA PRO A 173 -0.60 15.08 -10.35
C PRO A 173 -0.18 14.47 -11.70
N HIS A 174 0.32 15.29 -12.63
CA HIS A 174 0.79 14.84 -13.95
C HIS A 174 2.13 14.08 -13.92
N GLU A 175 2.94 14.26 -12.86
CA GLU A 175 4.26 13.62 -12.72
C GLU A 175 4.17 12.27 -11.96
N ARG A 176 3.09 12.04 -11.20
CA ARG A 176 2.91 10.85 -10.35
C ARG A 176 3.00 9.53 -11.10
N PRO A 177 2.34 9.36 -12.28
CA PRO A 177 2.38 8.09 -12.99
C PRO A 177 3.82 7.70 -13.39
N HIS A 178 4.61 8.66 -13.87
CA HIS A 178 5.99 8.41 -14.29
C HIS A 178 6.87 7.99 -13.11
N ALA A 179 6.69 8.63 -11.96
CA ALA A 179 7.45 8.30 -10.76
C ALA A 179 7.05 6.94 -10.16
N PHE A 180 5.76 6.58 -10.19
CA PHE A 180 5.29 5.28 -9.72
C PHE A 180 5.74 4.13 -10.63
N THR A 181 5.79 4.36 -11.95
CA THR A 181 6.41 3.41 -12.89
C THR A 181 7.88 3.19 -12.54
N LEU A 182 8.66 4.26 -12.35
CA LEU A 182 10.08 4.14 -11.98
C LEU A 182 10.29 3.34 -10.69
N VAL A 183 9.50 3.61 -9.64
CA VAL A 183 9.57 2.87 -8.37
C VAL A 183 9.29 1.39 -8.58
N THR A 184 8.30 1.05 -9.41
CA THR A 184 7.93 -0.33 -9.70
C THR A 184 9.02 -1.06 -10.49
N GLU A 185 9.63 -0.40 -11.48
CA GLU A 185 10.76 -0.93 -12.25
C GLU A 185 11.97 -1.18 -11.34
N ILE A 186 12.32 -0.19 -10.50
CA ILE A 186 13.39 -0.30 -9.52
C ILE A 186 13.12 -1.46 -8.54
N ASN A 187 11.89 -1.57 -8.03
CA ASN A 187 11.52 -2.67 -7.13
C ASN A 187 11.68 -4.03 -7.80
N THR A 188 11.32 -4.14 -9.08
CA THR A 188 11.48 -5.37 -9.86
C THR A 188 12.95 -5.73 -10.00
N ILE A 189 13.80 -4.77 -10.41
CA ILE A 189 15.24 -4.99 -10.55
C ILE A 189 15.87 -5.40 -9.21
N MET A 190 15.56 -4.69 -8.12
CA MET A 190 16.06 -5.00 -6.79
C MET A 190 15.59 -6.37 -6.30
N THR A 191 14.33 -6.74 -6.59
CA THR A 191 13.77 -8.03 -6.19
C THR A 191 14.45 -9.19 -6.92
N THR A 192 14.63 -9.08 -8.24
CA THR A 192 15.30 -10.11 -9.05
C THR A 192 16.77 -10.26 -8.66
N PHE A 193 17.48 -9.13 -8.53
CA PHE A 193 18.87 -9.13 -8.10
C PHE A 193 19.02 -9.71 -6.69
N GLY A 194 18.24 -9.20 -5.73
CA GLY A 194 18.28 -9.61 -4.35
C GLY A 194 17.94 -11.09 -4.15
N THR A 195 16.88 -11.58 -4.80
CA THR A 195 16.49 -13.01 -4.75
C THR A 195 17.65 -13.91 -5.20
N THR A 196 18.29 -13.57 -6.31
CA THR A 196 19.44 -14.32 -6.82
C THR A 196 20.62 -14.25 -5.87
N PHE A 197 20.95 -13.04 -5.41
CA PHE A 197 22.07 -12.78 -4.51
C PHE A 197 21.92 -13.51 -3.17
N PHE A 198 20.80 -13.36 -2.46
CA PHE A 198 20.59 -13.99 -1.16
C PHE A 198 20.43 -15.50 -1.25
N THR A 199 19.87 -16.03 -2.34
CA THR A 199 19.85 -17.47 -2.58
C THR A 199 21.27 -18.02 -2.77
N TRP A 200 22.11 -17.32 -3.54
CA TRP A 200 23.52 -17.69 -3.71
C TRP A 200 24.31 -17.59 -2.40
N VAL A 201 24.14 -16.52 -1.63
CA VAL A 201 24.74 -16.35 -0.31
C VAL A 201 24.33 -17.50 0.61
N TYR A 202 23.03 -17.78 0.71
CA TYR A 202 22.50 -18.87 1.54
C TYR A 202 23.10 -20.23 1.13
N ALA A 203 23.16 -20.53 -0.16
CA ALA A 203 23.74 -21.78 -0.66
C ALA A 203 25.22 -21.96 -0.26
N ARG A 204 25.98 -20.86 -0.13
CA ARG A 204 27.37 -20.87 0.32
C ARG A 204 27.53 -20.91 1.83
N THR A 205 26.60 -20.32 2.58
CA THR A 205 26.73 -20.14 4.03
C THR A 205 26.01 -21.22 4.83
N VAL A 206 25.05 -21.95 4.25
CA VAL A 206 24.18 -22.92 4.95
C VAL A 206 24.95 -23.97 5.76
N ALA A 207 26.12 -24.41 5.28
CA ALA A 207 26.92 -25.43 5.97
C ALA A 207 27.56 -24.95 7.27
N ASN A 208 27.94 -23.66 7.35
CA ASN A 208 28.67 -23.10 8.50
C ASN A 208 27.79 -22.18 9.36
N TYR A 209 26.99 -21.33 8.71
CA TYR A 209 26.17 -20.29 9.34
C TYR A 209 24.85 -20.13 8.58
N ARG A 210 23.91 -21.04 8.83
CA ARG A 210 22.58 -21.04 8.21
C ARG A 210 21.76 -19.77 8.48
N ASN A 211 21.89 -19.21 9.69
CA ASN A 211 21.08 -18.06 10.12
C ASN A 211 21.65 -16.72 9.64
N LEU A 212 22.85 -16.73 9.03
CA LEU A 212 23.57 -15.54 8.60
C LEU A 212 22.77 -14.71 7.60
N THR A 213 22.02 -15.35 6.71
CA THR A 213 21.22 -14.63 5.71
C THR A 213 20.21 -13.68 6.37
N PHE A 214 19.49 -14.14 7.39
CA PHE A 214 18.54 -13.30 8.14
C PHE A 214 19.23 -12.21 8.97
N LEU A 215 20.43 -12.49 9.51
CA LEU A 215 21.24 -11.47 10.18
C LEU A 215 21.73 -10.38 9.22
N ILE A 216 22.08 -10.74 7.98
CA ILE A 216 22.41 -9.77 6.92
C ILE A 216 21.17 -8.94 6.57
N GLY A 217 19.99 -9.56 6.43
CA GLY A 217 18.74 -8.85 6.19
C GLY A 217 18.39 -7.86 7.31
N ALA A 218 18.56 -8.27 8.57
CA ALA A 218 18.43 -7.40 9.74
C ALA A 218 19.40 -6.21 9.66
N GLY A 219 20.68 -6.45 9.38
CA GLY A 219 21.69 -5.39 9.23
C GLY A 219 21.39 -4.43 8.09
N LEU A 220 20.96 -4.94 6.94
CA LEU A 220 20.60 -4.12 5.78
C LEU A 220 19.36 -3.24 6.05
N CYS A 221 18.42 -3.70 6.89
CA CYS A 221 17.24 -2.91 7.27
C CYS A 221 17.58 -1.67 8.13
N ILE A 222 18.78 -1.62 8.73
CA ILE A 222 19.23 -0.44 9.48
C ILE A 222 19.41 0.77 8.54
N ILE A 223 19.89 0.54 7.32
CA ILE A 223 20.12 1.61 6.32
C ILE A 223 18.80 2.35 5.99
N PRO A 224 17.72 1.70 5.50
CA PRO A 224 16.48 2.38 5.18
C PRO A 224 15.78 2.92 6.44
N THR A 225 16.04 2.34 7.63
CA THR A 225 15.59 2.93 8.91
C THR A 225 16.22 4.31 9.15
N ILE A 226 17.53 4.43 9.01
CA ILE A 226 18.23 5.71 9.19
C ILE A 226 17.76 6.71 8.13
N LEU A 227 17.60 6.28 6.87
CA LEU A 227 17.13 7.15 5.80
C LEU A 227 15.69 7.65 6.04
N ASN A 228 14.77 6.79 6.45
CA ASN A 228 13.40 7.21 6.80
C ASN A 228 13.36 8.07 8.06
N LEU A 229 14.28 7.86 9.02
CA LEU A 229 14.39 8.72 10.20
C LEU A 229 14.86 10.12 9.79
N CYS A 230 15.89 10.22 8.95
CA CYS A 230 16.34 11.48 8.37
C CYS A 230 15.21 12.18 7.59
N LEU A 231 14.40 11.42 6.85
CA LEU A 231 13.24 11.93 6.13
C LEU A 231 12.18 12.49 7.08
N ALA A 232 11.84 11.77 8.15
CA ALA A 232 10.89 12.22 9.15
C ALA A 232 11.33 13.54 9.81
N LEU A 233 12.62 13.67 10.13
CA LEU A 233 13.20 14.90 10.68
C LEU A 233 13.16 16.06 9.67
N LEU A 234 13.48 15.79 8.40
CA LEU A 234 13.44 16.80 7.33
C LEU A 234 12.02 17.29 7.07
N THR A 235 11.02 16.40 7.06
CA THR A 235 9.62 16.75 6.84
C THR A 235 9.06 17.56 8.01
N ARG A 236 9.42 17.22 9.26
CA ARG A 236 9.04 18.03 10.43
C ARG A 236 9.60 19.45 10.34
N LYS A 237 10.88 19.60 9.98
CA LYS A 237 11.52 20.91 9.81
C LYS A 237 10.85 21.77 8.73
N MET A 238 10.38 21.15 7.64
CA MET A 238 9.64 21.88 6.61
C MET A 238 8.28 22.38 7.10
N SER A 239 7.57 21.58 7.92
CA SER A 239 6.28 21.98 8.51
C SER A 239 6.42 23.16 9.47
N ASP A 240 7.51 23.22 10.24
CA ASP A 240 7.77 24.30 11.20
C ASP A 240 8.09 25.63 10.50
N GLU A 241 8.67 25.58 9.29
CA GLU A 241 9.09 26.77 8.52
C GLU A 241 7.96 27.34 7.62
N GLU A 242 6.93 26.54 7.31
CA GLU A 242 5.73 26.99 6.59
C GLU A 242 4.68 27.67 7.50
N LEU A 243 4.78 27.58 8.83
CA LEU A 243 3.93 28.37 9.74
C LEU A 243 4.43 29.82 9.80
N PRO A 244 3.68 30.83 9.31
CA PRO A 244 4.03 32.21 9.59
C PRO A 244 3.94 32.46 11.11
N PRO A 245 4.80 33.32 11.68
CA PRO A 245 4.65 33.73 13.07
C PRO A 245 3.24 34.29 13.24
N LEU A 246 2.51 33.79 14.23
CA LEU A 246 1.21 34.35 14.63
C LEU A 246 1.44 35.81 15.01
N SER A 247 1.26 36.73 14.06
CA SER A 247 1.21 38.15 14.35
C SER A 247 -0.09 38.39 15.09
N GLU A 248 0.02 38.46 16.40
CA GLU A 248 -0.94 39.03 17.33
C GLU A 248 -1.13 40.51 16.94
N ASN A 249 -2.04 40.78 16.00
CA ASN A 249 -2.60 42.10 15.77
C ASN A 249 -4.11 41.95 15.68
N GLU A 250 -4.71 42.16 16.84
CA GLU A 250 -6.11 42.40 17.09
C GLU A 250 -6.63 43.47 16.10
N VAL A 251 -7.43 43.05 15.11
CA VAL A 251 -8.23 43.98 14.31
C VAL A 251 -9.59 44.07 14.99
N GLU A 252 -9.68 45.04 15.91
CA GLU A 252 -10.94 45.56 16.43
C GLU A 252 -11.84 46.00 15.24
N PRO A 253 -13.08 45.53 15.11
CA PRO A 253 -13.93 45.92 14.00
C PRO A 253 -14.39 47.37 14.17
N ALA A 254 -13.94 48.24 13.26
CA ALA A 254 -14.33 49.65 13.21
C ALA A 254 -15.87 49.82 13.11
N PRO A 255 -16.46 50.83 13.76
CA PRO A 255 -17.90 51.07 13.74
C PRO A 255 -18.36 51.51 12.34
N VAL A 256 -19.31 50.77 11.77
CA VAL A 256 -19.96 51.10 10.50
C VAL A 256 -20.76 52.40 10.65
N ARG A 257 -20.30 53.49 10.00
CA ARG A 257 -21.09 54.72 9.83
C ARG A 257 -22.13 54.51 8.72
N LEU A 258 -23.41 54.52 9.08
CA LEU A 258 -24.52 54.58 8.12
C LEU A 258 -24.61 56.01 7.52
N PRO A 259 -24.83 56.16 6.20
CA PRO A 259 -25.07 57.46 5.60
C PRO A 259 -26.46 57.99 5.97
N ASN A 260 -26.48 59.26 6.36
CA ASN A 260 -27.64 60.02 6.79
C ASN A 260 -28.39 60.56 5.57
N ASN A 261 -29.57 60.03 5.25
CA ASN A 261 -30.46 60.60 4.23
C ASN A 261 -31.83 60.93 4.85
N GLY A 262 -32.19 62.23 4.75
CA GLY A 262 -33.49 62.79 5.13
C GLY A 262 -34.66 62.39 4.20
N PRO A 263 -35.86 62.97 4.42
CA PRO A 263 -37.16 62.31 4.20
C PRO A 263 -37.68 62.32 2.74
N PRO A 264 -38.78 61.59 2.45
CA PRO A 264 -39.00 60.93 1.16
C PRO A 264 -39.87 61.74 0.19
N HIS A 265 -39.64 61.53 -1.12
CA HIS A 265 -40.64 61.81 -2.15
C HIS A 265 -40.93 60.56 -2.98
N ALA A 266 -42.22 60.41 -3.27
CA ALA A 266 -42.94 59.27 -3.82
C ALA A 266 -42.40 58.73 -5.16
N GLY A 267 -42.52 57.41 -5.34
CA GLY A 267 -42.37 56.75 -6.64
C GLY A 267 -41.96 55.28 -6.54
N ASP A 268 -42.97 54.42 -6.43
CA ASP A 268 -43.04 53.04 -6.92
C ASP A 268 -41.94 51.99 -6.65
N ALA A 269 -42.40 50.97 -5.90
CA ALA A 269 -42.28 49.54 -6.19
C ALA A 269 -40.90 48.85 -6.11
N THR A 270 -40.66 48.15 -5.01
CA THR A 270 -40.82 46.67 -4.88
C THR A 270 -39.90 46.17 -3.75
N CYS A 271 -40.47 45.70 -2.64
CA CYS A 271 -39.72 45.02 -1.56
C CYS A 271 -40.35 43.66 -1.30
N ILE A 272 -39.63 42.59 -1.66
CA ILE A 272 -39.86 41.26 -1.08
C ILE A 272 -38.89 41.14 0.09
N VAL A 273 -39.47 41.00 1.28
CA VAL A 273 -38.82 40.74 2.55
C VAL A 273 -38.55 39.25 2.67
N ILE A 274 -37.31 38.84 2.95
CA ILE A 274 -37.06 37.66 3.80
C ILE A 274 -35.90 37.99 4.77
N PRO A 275 -36.10 37.82 6.09
CA PRO A 275 -35.14 38.22 7.12
C PRO A 275 -34.08 37.15 7.38
N SER A 276 -32.89 37.63 7.74
CA SER A 276 -31.82 36.88 8.38
C SER A 276 -32.08 36.77 9.89
N ARG A 277 -32.02 35.55 10.45
CA ARG A 277 -31.47 35.29 11.80
C ARG A 277 -31.34 33.81 12.13
N SER A 278 -30.11 33.45 12.52
CA SER A 278 -29.68 32.51 13.57
C SER A 278 -30.40 31.17 13.72
N LEU A 279 -29.64 30.07 13.67
CA LEU A 279 -29.92 28.88 14.48
C LEU A 279 -28.63 28.17 14.89
N THR A 280 -28.34 28.30 16.18
CA THR A 280 -27.54 27.42 17.00
C THR A 280 -28.09 25.99 17.04
N SER A 281 -27.20 25.02 17.28
CA SER A 281 -27.42 23.78 18.03
C SER A 281 -28.11 22.57 17.34
N SER A 282 -27.31 21.52 17.18
CA SER A 282 -27.55 20.14 17.67
C SER A 282 -28.66 19.25 17.08
N MET A 283 -28.23 17.98 16.88
CA MET A 283 -28.96 16.71 16.95
C MET A 283 -29.65 16.09 15.72
N ARG A 284 -29.21 14.84 15.50
CA ARG A 284 -29.95 13.57 15.31
C ARG A 284 -30.17 12.99 13.91
N THR A 285 -29.75 11.72 13.88
CA THR A 285 -29.97 10.59 12.97
C THR A 285 -31.42 10.36 12.55
N PRO A 286 -31.67 9.73 11.38
CA PRO A 286 -32.94 9.10 11.09
C PRO A 286 -32.96 7.61 11.50
N VAL A 287 -33.99 7.25 12.25
CA VAL A 287 -34.48 5.89 12.50
C VAL A 287 -35.44 5.53 11.35
N LEU A 288 -35.33 4.33 10.79
CA LEU A 288 -36.34 3.75 9.89
C LEU A 288 -36.89 2.46 10.51
N ASP A 289 -38.19 2.35 10.35
CA ASP A 289 -39.19 1.68 11.18
C ASP A 289 -39.32 0.18 10.87
N ARG A 290 -39.67 -0.60 11.90
CA ARG A 290 -39.90 -2.05 11.86
C ARG A 290 -41.26 -2.31 12.52
N SER A 291 -42.24 -2.80 11.75
CA SER A 291 -43.20 -3.84 12.18
C SER A 291 -44.26 -4.16 11.12
N ARG A 292 -44.32 -5.42 10.66
CA ARG A 292 -45.48 -6.32 10.88
C ARG A 292 -45.19 -7.77 10.50
N HIS A 293 -45.73 -8.66 11.33
CA HIS A 293 -45.71 -10.12 11.33
C HIS A 293 -46.39 -10.79 10.12
N ASN A 294 -45.95 -12.00 9.79
CA ASN A 294 -46.80 -13.19 9.95
C ASN A 294 -45.97 -14.48 10.11
N SER A 295 -46.46 -15.32 11.01
CA SER A 295 -46.00 -16.66 11.43
C SER A 295 -46.55 -17.77 10.53
N ILE A 296 -45.87 -18.94 10.49
CA ILE A 296 -46.40 -20.29 10.80
C ILE A 296 -45.44 -21.41 10.30
N ASP A 297 -45.03 -22.23 11.28
CA ASP A 297 -44.81 -23.69 11.38
C ASP A 297 -43.86 -24.55 10.51
N GLU A 298 -42.98 -25.22 11.28
CA GLU A 298 -42.70 -26.67 11.40
C GLU A 298 -41.93 -27.49 10.34
N ASN A 299 -41.06 -28.33 10.92
CA ASN A 299 -40.55 -29.65 10.51
C ASN A 299 -39.22 -29.77 9.72
N GLU A 300 -38.20 -30.22 10.47
CA GLU A 300 -37.18 -31.21 10.05
C GLU A 300 -37.86 -32.56 9.70
N PRO A 301 -37.24 -33.50 8.93
CA PRO A 301 -35.95 -34.11 9.27
C PRO A 301 -35.01 -34.52 8.11
N GLU A 302 -33.78 -34.88 8.51
CA GLU A 302 -32.79 -35.82 7.93
C GLU A 302 -32.91 -36.31 6.48
N GLU A 303 -31.78 -36.25 5.73
CA GLU A 303 -31.37 -37.38 4.91
C GLU A 303 -29.84 -37.52 4.79
N VAL A 304 -29.39 -38.73 5.07
CA VAL A 304 -28.04 -39.30 4.99
C VAL A 304 -27.80 -39.82 3.58
N ILE A 305 -26.69 -39.45 2.92
CA ILE A 305 -26.10 -40.28 1.85
C ILE A 305 -24.58 -40.33 1.99
N ASN A 306 -24.09 -41.52 2.34
CA ASN A 306 -22.75 -42.02 2.09
C ASN A 306 -22.49 -42.16 0.58
N SER A 307 -21.30 -41.80 0.11
CA SER A 307 -20.62 -42.65 -0.89
C SER A 307 -19.10 -42.48 -0.84
N SER A 308 -18.44 -43.61 -0.65
CA SER A 308 -17.01 -43.84 -0.63
C SER A 308 -16.32 -43.68 -2.00
N THR A 309 -14.99 -43.71 -1.91
CA THR A 309 -14.00 -44.33 -2.83
C THR A 309 -13.53 -43.55 -4.07
N ASP A 310 -12.23 -43.26 -4.02
CA ASP A 310 -11.18 -43.54 -5.01
C ASP A 310 -11.36 -42.99 -6.44
N ASP A 311 -10.44 -42.12 -6.88
CA ASP A 311 -9.40 -42.56 -7.83
C ASP A 311 -8.33 -41.50 -8.14
N LEU A 312 -7.09 -42.01 -8.20
CA LEU A 312 -5.92 -41.63 -8.99
C LEU A 312 -5.88 -40.26 -9.69
N ILE A 313 -4.85 -39.46 -9.38
CA ILE A 313 -4.17 -38.64 -10.39
C ILE A 313 -2.66 -38.87 -10.31
N THR A 314 -2.16 -39.52 -11.35
CA THR A 314 -0.77 -39.59 -11.78
C THR A 314 -0.50 -38.47 -12.79
N PHE A 315 0.72 -37.93 -12.75
CA PHE A 315 1.35 -36.87 -13.57
C PHE A 315 1.35 -35.45 -12.99
#